data_AF-A0A7S1P8Z9-F1
#
_entry.id   AF-A0A7S1P8Z9-F1
#
_cell.length_a   1.000
_cell.length_b   1.000
_cell.length_c   1.000
_cell.angle_alpha   90.00
_cell.angle_beta   90.00
_cell.angle_gamma   90.00
#
_symmetry.space_group_name_H-M   'P 1'
#
loop_
_entity.id
_entity.type
_entity.pdbx_description
1 polymer ?
#
loop_
_entity_poly.entity_id
_entity_poly.type
_entity_poly.pdbx_seq_one_letter_code
_entity_poly.pdbx_strand_id
1 'polypeptide(L)'
;LSQSQNRPQRADTLGWVDEFVAFGGWFTSAESQRHMEGEEVWFDCGEQGRMQQQLWALEQKIKQMEEADRTQEDAHRSHVRRYLDAMEDLRLELQGERAARQAHAQQLEDLRAHVADEVTTGVQVQLHDNNQSVQQALQSMDNKILILTSNEVRNLMAVSHNICTPKKQFLRLSSYYGSYGALRAWLSRYIYIKSMKLVYKSSRDGFKYSTFLDKIDGVSRLLLLIRDGPEHLIASIIDGPLTLPQDPTSFIFTPCVVSFYAISGRVETPTKMAIPWGGGVSVAGREGDV
;
A
#
# COMPACT_ATOMS: atom_id res chain seq x y z
N LEU A 1 43.11 24.58 6.93
CA LEU A 1 44.13 24.78 7.99
C LEU A 1 44.31 23.43 8.66
N SER A 2 45.27 22.62 8.25
CA SER A 2 46.69 22.68 8.65
C SER A 2 46.93 21.39 9.44
N GLN A 3 47.76 20.47 8.94
CA GLN A 3 49.20 20.38 9.24
C GLN A 3 49.44 20.24 10.76
N SER A 4 50.25 19.31 11.27
CA SER A 4 51.49 18.76 10.70
C SER A 4 51.97 17.48 11.41
N GLN A 5 52.97 16.87 10.78
CA GLN A 5 54.17 16.24 11.37
C GLN A 5 54.04 14.96 12.20
N ASN A 6 54.58 13.86 11.64
CA ASN A 6 55.97 13.52 11.95
C ASN A 6 56.61 12.57 10.92
N ARG A 7 57.85 12.94 10.53
CA ARG A 7 58.95 12.14 9.94
C ARG A 7 60.15 12.43 10.86
N PRO A 8 61.34 11.81 10.74
CA PRO A 8 61.77 10.61 10.02
C PRO A 8 62.54 9.63 10.94
N GLN A 9 63.01 8.49 10.42
CA GLN A 9 64.40 8.06 10.72
C GLN A 9 64.92 7.06 9.68
N ARG A 10 66.20 7.27 9.38
CA ARG A 10 67.07 6.67 8.38
C ARG A 10 68.21 6.04 9.19
N ALA A 11 68.58 4.81 8.89
CA ALA A 11 69.89 4.21 9.16
C ALA A 11 69.93 2.91 8.33
N ASP A 12 70.66 2.90 7.22
CA ASP A 12 72.07 2.49 7.17
C ASP A 12 72.21 0.98 7.31
N THR A 13 72.52 0.28 6.21
CA THR A 13 73.84 -0.35 6.06
C THR A 13 73.97 -1.04 4.69
N LEU A 14 75.18 -0.88 4.14
CA LEU A 14 75.70 -1.47 2.92
C LEU A 14 75.93 -2.98 3.07
N GLY A 15 75.87 -3.67 1.92
CA GLY A 15 76.55 -4.94 1.69
C GLY A 15 77.16 -4.95 0.29
N TRP A 16 78.49 -4.77 0.24
CA TRP A 16 79.38 -4.97 -0.90
C TRP A 16 80.53 -5.85 -0.41
N VAL A 17 80.91 -6.86 -1.20
CA VAL A 17 82.17 -7.65 -1.19
C VAL A 17 82.21 -8.27 -2.60
N ASP A 18 83.15 -8.08 -3.53
CA ASP A 18 84.60 -7.84 -3.56
C ASP A 18 85.46 -9.05 -3.16
N GLU A 19 85.90 -9.84 -4.15
CA GLU A 19 87.17 -10.55 -4.02
C GLU A 19 87.96 -10.57 -5.35
N PHE A 20 89.16 -10.03 -5.20
CA PHE A 20 90.30 -9.83 -6.09
C PHE A 20 91.11 -11.12 -6.31
N VAL A 21 91.74 -11.27 -7.48
CA VAL A 21 93.17 -11.61 -7.66
C VAL A 21 93.59 -10.99 -9.02
N ALA A 22 94.17 -9.78 -9.06
CA ALA A 22 95.59 -9.43 -8.92
C ALA A 22 96.54 -10.10 -9.95
N PHE A 23 96.98 -9.33 -10.94
CA PHE A 23 98.36 -9.09 -11.40
C PHE A 23 98.22 -8.03 -12.52
N GLY A 24 98.53 -6.74 -12.32
CA GLY A 24 99.86 -6.17 -12.07
C GLY A 24 100.61 -6.11 -13.41
N GLY A 25 100.92 -4.99 -14.04
CA GLY A 25 100.77 -3.57 -13.75
C GLY A 25 101.18 -2.79 -15.02
N TRP A 26 100.83 -1.51 -15.06
CA TRP A 26 101.32 -0.59 -16.09
C TRP A 26 102.69 -0.07 -15.67
N PHE A 27 103.66 -0.02 -16.59
CA PHE A 27 104.83 0.84 -16.46
C PHE A 27 105.11 1.51 -17.81
N THR A 28 105.13 2.84 -17.80
CA THR A 28 105.58 3.67 -18.91
C THR A 28 107.03 4.09 -18.70
N SER A 29 107.75 4.13 -19.83
CA SER A 29 108.84 5.05 -20.16
C SER A 29 110.31 4.66 -19.88
N ALA A 30 111.06 4.86 -20.97
CA ALA A 30 112.45 5.30 -21.11
C ALA A 30 113.61 4.29 -20.98
N GLU A 31 114.24 4.09 -22.14
CA GLU A 31 115.69 4.11 -22.40
C GLU A 31 116.61 3.22 -21.55
N SER A 32 117.14 2.17 -22.19
CA SER A 32 118.60 2.06 -22.30
C SER A 32 119.02 1.10 -23.40
N GLN A 33 119.87 1.60 -24.28
CA GLN A 33 120.71 0.84 -25.20
C GLN A 33 121.62 -0.14 -24.44
N ARG A 34 121.77 -1.35 -24.98
CA ARG A 34 123.05 -2.03 -25.21
C ARG A 34 122.77 -3.31 -26.00
N HIS A 35 123.30 -3.37 -27.22
CA HIS A 35 124.39 -4.28 -27.62
C HIS A 35 124.00 -5.75 -27.42
N MET A 36 123.58 -6.41 -28.51
CA MET A 36 124.41 -7.14 -29.49
C MET A 36 124.69 -8.56 -28.99
N GLU A 37 124.67 -9.50 -29.92
CA GLU A 37 124.81 -10.96 -29.76
C GLU A 37 123.47 -11.59 -29.36
N GLY A 38 122.77 -12.29 -30.25
CA GLY A 38 123.31 -13.24 -31.21
C GLY A 38 122.82 -14.61 -30.78
N GLU A 39 121.52 -14.84 -30.92
CA GLU A 39 120.92 -16.18 -30.97
C GLU A 39 119.58 -16.00 -31.69
N GLU A 40 119.65 -16.06 -33.01
CA GLU A 40 118.50 -16.31 -33.87
C GLU A 40 117.92 -17.68 -33.48
N VAL A 41 117.09 -17.66 -32.44
CA VAL A 41 116.07 -18.68 -32.24
C VAL A 41 115.10 -18.46 -33.39
N TRP A 42 115.29 -19.25 -34.44
CA TRP A 42 114.32 -19.41 -35.51
C TRP A 42 113.02 -19.88 -34.87
N PHE A 43 112.18 -18.90 -34.49
CA PHE A 43 110.77 -19.14 -34.32
C PHE A 43 110.31 -19.78 -35.61
N ASP A 44 109.81 -21.01 -35.54
CA ASP A 44 109.17 -21.66 -36.67
C ASP A 44 108.07 -20.69 -37.11
N CYS A 45 108.33 -19.96 -38.20
CA CYS A 45 107.46 -18.94 -38.75
C CYS A 45 106.08 -19.55 -39.08
N GLY A 46 106.03 -20.89 -39.21
CA GLY A 46 104.82 -21.69 -39.25
C GLY A 46 104.00 -21.71 -37.95
N GLU A 47 104.58 -21.81 -36.75
CA GLU A 47 103.83 -21.86 -35.48
C GLU A 47 103.23 -20.51 -35.07
N GLN A 48 104.00 -19.42 -35.19
CA GLN A 48 103.51 -18.09 -34.87
C GLN A 48 102.47 -17.60 -35.90
N GLY A 49 102.65 -17.94 -37.18
CA GLY A 49 101.65 -17.72 -38.22
C GLY A 49 100.37 -18.54 -38.01
N ARG A 50 100.49 -19.83 -37.61
CA ARG A 50 99.34 -20.68 -37.24
C ARG A 50 98.57 -20.11 -36.05
N MET A 51 99.28 -19.63 -35.03
CA MET A 51 98.67 -19.03 -33.84
C MET A 51 97.97 -17.70 -34.15
N GLN A 52 98.56 -16.83 -34.96
CA GLN A 52 97.88 -15.61 -35.44
C GLN A 52 96.66 -15.92 -36.30
N GLN A 53 96.72 -16.95 -37.16
CA GLN A 53 95.56 -17.41 -37.92
C GLN A 53 94.46 -17.96 -37.01
N GLN A 54 94.80 -18.70 -35.96
CA GLN A 54 93.84 -19.20 -34.97
C GLN A 54 93.23 -18.08 -34.13
N LEU A 55 94.01 -17.09 -33.70
CA LEU A 55 93.51 -15.91 -32.99
C LEU A 55 92.58 -15.09 -33.88
N TRP A 56 92.95 -14.85 -35.14
CA TRP A 56 92.08 -14.16 -36.10
C TRP A 56 90.78 -14.96 -36.35
N ALA A 57 90.87 -16.28 -36.49
CA ALA A 57 89.69 -17.14 -36.65
C ALA A 57 88.79 -17.16 -35.40
N LEU A 58 89.37 -17.09 -34.20
CA LEU A 58 88.64 -17.00 -32.93
C LEU A 58 87.99 -15.62 -32.77
N GLU A 59 88.68 -14.53 -33.11
CA GLU A 59 88.11 -13.17 -33.10
C GLU A 59 86.93 -13.06 -34.07
N GLN A 60 87.04 -13.66 -35.26
CA GLN A 60 85.91 -13.72 -36.20
C GLN A 60 84.74 -14.54 -35.63
N LYS A 61 85.02 -15.67 -34.98
CA LYS A 61 83.96 -16.47 -34.32
C LYS A 61 83.32 -15.75 -33.14
N ILE A 62 84.09 -15.02 -32.33
CA ILE A 62 83.55 -14.23 -31.20
C ILE A 62 82.63 -13.14 -31.75
N LYS A 63 83.04 -12.41 -32.79
CA LYS A 63 82.18 -11.42 -33.44
C LYS A 63 80.90 -12.02 -34.01
N GLN A 64 81.00 -13.16 -34.70
CA GLN A 64 79.83 -13.88 -35.20
C GLN A 64 78.90 -14.35 -34.07
N MET A 65 79.46 -14.79 -32.95
CA MET A 65 78.69 -15.24 -31.80
C MET A 65 78.02 -14.07 -31.08
N GLU A 66 78.70 -12.93 -30.93
CA GLU A 66 78.10 -11.71 -30.38
C GLU A 66 76.99 -11.16 -31.27
N GLU A 67 77.15 -11.20 -32.60
CA GLU A 67 76.09 -10.80 -33.54
C GLU A 67 74.91 -11.78 -33.48
N ALA A 68 75.17 -13.09 -33.38
CA ALA A 68 74.13 -14.10 -33.19
C ALA A 68 73.38 -13.91 -31.86
N ASP A 69 74.09 -13.61 -30.77
CA ASP A 69 73.48 -13.40 -29.45
C ASP A 69 72.64 -12.11 -29.43
N ARG A 70 73.15 -11.00 -30.01
CA ARG A 70 72.37 -9.75 -30.15
C ARG A 70 71.11 -9.95 -30.98
N THR A 71 71.19 -10.67 -32.10
CA THR A 71 70.00 -10.96 -32.92
C THR A 71 69.00 -11.85 -32.19
N GLN A 72 69.48 -12.81 -31.39
CA GLN A 72 68.64 -13.65 -30.55
C GLN A 72 67.98 -12.84 -29.41
N GLU A 73 68.70 -11.94 -28.76
CA GLU A 73 68.16 -11.03 -27.74
C GLU A 73 67.10 -10.09 -28.32
N ASP A 74 67.33 -9.50 -29.50
CA ASP A 74 66.36 -8.63 -30.16
C ASP A 74 65.12 -9.40 -30.61
N ALA A 75 65.29 -10.64 -31.08
CA ALA A 75 64.16 -11.53 -31.37
C ALA A 75 63.36 -11.83 -30.09
N HIS A 76 64.04 -12.12 -28.97
CA HIS A 76 63.38 -12.38 -27.69
C HIS A 76 62.64 -11.14 -27.16
N ARG A 77 63.27 -9.96 -27.20
CA ARG A 77 62.63 -8.67 -26.82
C ARG A 77 61.41 -8.37 -27.68
N SER A 78 61.49 -8.61 -28.97
CA SER A 78 60.39 -8.42 -29.92
C SER A 78 59.25 -9.41 -29.69
N HIS A 79 59.56 -10.63 -29.22
CA HIS A 79 58.56 -11.62 -28.82
C HIS A 79 57.87 -11.16 -27.54
N VAL A 80 58.62 -10.85 -26.48
CA VAL A 80 58.07 -10.37 -25.20
C VAL A 80 57.16 -9.15 -25.39
N ARG A 81 57.55 -8.18 -26.22
CA ARG A 81 56.70 -7.02 -26.51
C ARG A 81 55.35 -7.42 -27.12
N ARG A 82 55.36 -8.31 -28.12
CA ARG A 82 54.12 -8.82 -28.74
C ARG A 82 53.22 -9.54 -27.74
N TYR A 83 53.78 -10.28 -26.78
CA TYR A 83 52.99 -10.91 -25.73
C TYR A 83 52.37 -9.88 -24.78
N LEU A 84 53.13 -8.85 -24.39
CA LEU A 84 52.61 -7.79 -23.53
C LEU A 84 51.49 -7.00 -24.21
N ASP A 85 51.67 -6.62 -25.49
CA ASP A 85 50.65 -5.91 -26.26
C ASP A 85 49.38 -6.77 -26.40
N ALA A 86 49.52 -8.06 -26.75
CA ALA A 86 48.40 -8.98 -26.85
C ALA A 86 47.68 -9.22 -25.51
N MET A 87 48.43 -9.23 -24.38
CA MET A 87 47.85 -9.32 -23.04
C MET A 87 47.09 -8.04 -22.66
N GLU A 88 47.56 -6.88 -23.09
CA GLU A 88 46.89 -5.60 -22.84
C GLU A 88 45.60 -5.47 -23.65
N ASP A 89 45.61 -5.87 -24.92
CA ASP A 89 44.42 -5.96 -25.77
C ASP A 89 43.35 -6.87 -25.14
N LEU A 90 43.75 -8.07 -24.72
CA LEU A 90 42.83 -9.02 -24.08
C LEU A 90 42.27 -8.49 -22.76
N ARG A 91 43.08 -7.73 -22.00
CA ARG A 91 42.64 -7.09 -20.76
C ARG A 91 41.59 -6.02 -21.03
N LEU A 92 41.78 -5.20 -22.07
CA LEU A 92 40.82 -4.17 -22.48
C LEU A 92 39.51 -4.79 -22.96
N GLU A 93 39.58 -5.86 -23.75
CA GLU A 93 38.39 -6.59 -24.22
C GLU A 93 37.60 -7.19 -23.04
N LEU A 94 38.29 -7.84 -22.10
CA LEU A 94 37.67 -8.39 -20.90
C LEU A 94 37.06 -7.30 -20.01
N GLN A 95 37.69 -6.13 -19.92
CA GLN A 95 37.12 -4.98 -19.19
C GLN A 95 35.87 -4.45 -19.88
N GLY A 96 35.89 -4.33 -21.21
CA GLY A 96 34.72 -3.94 -22.01
C GLY A 96 33.56 -4.91 -21.83
N GLU A 97 33.82 -6.22 -21.90
CA GLU A 97 32.80 -7.24 -21.72
C GLU A 97 32.23 -7.24 -20.28
N ARG A 98 33.09 -7.04 -19.27
CA ARG A 98 32.64 -6.89 -17.87
C ARG A 98 31.76 -5.66 -17.68
N ALA A 99 32.13 -4.52 -18.26
CA ALA A 99 31.33 -3.31 -18.20
C ALA A 99 29.97 -3.50 -18.90
N ALA A 100 29.95 -4.17 -20.06
CA ALA A 100 28.71 -4.50 -20.76
C ALA A 100 27.81 -5.44 -19.93
N ARG A 101 28.38 -6.49 -19.31
CA ARG A 101 27.63 -7.40 -18.43
C ARG A 101 27.10 -6.70 -17.19
N GLN A 102 27.86 -5.77 -16.60
CA GLN A 102 27.42 -4.96 -15.47
C GLN A 102 26.29 -4.01 -15.86
N ALA A 103 26.40 -3.33 -17.02
CA ALA A 103 25.34 -2.46 -17.51
C ALA A 103 24.03 -3.24 -17.77
N HIS A 104 24.14 -4.43 -18.37
CA HIS A 104 22.99 -5.31 -18.58
C HIS A 104 22.38 -5.82 -17.26
N ALA A 105 23.23 -6.17 -16.28
CA ALA A 105 22.76 -6.55 -14.94
C ALA A 105 22.01 -5.41 -14.25
N GLN A 106 22.51 -4.17 -14.35
CA GLN A 106 21.85 -2.99 -13.82
C GLN A 106 20.50 -2.74 -14.48
N GLN A 107 20.41 -2.86 -15.82
CA GLN A 107 19.14 -2.73 -16.54
C GLN A 107 18.10 -3.78 -16.10
N LEU A 108 18.55 -5.02 -15.87
CA LEU A 108 17.66 -6.07 -15.34
C LEU A 108 17.18 -5.78 -13.92
N GLU A 109 18.04 -5.20 -13.08
CA GLU A 109 17.68 -4.82 -11.71
C GLU A 109 16.68 -3.66 -11.69
N ASP A 110 16.89 -2.63 -12.52
CA ASP A 110 15.98 -1.51 -12.67
C ASP A 110 14.61 -1.97 -13.21
N LEU A 111 14.59 -2.87 -14.19
CA LEU A 111 13.35 -3.45 -14.71
C LEU A 111 12.62 -4.28 -13.64
N ARG A 112 13.37 -5.07 -12.84
CA ARG A 112 12.79 -5.82 -11.72
C ARG A 112 12.18 -4.90 -10.68
N ALA A 113 12.85 -3.79 -10.35
CA ALA A 113 12.34 -2.79 -9.40
C ALA A 113 11.05 -2.14 -9.93
N HIS A 114 11.02 -1.77 -11.21
CA HIS A 114 9.83 -1.18 -11.83
C HIS A 114 8.64 -2.14 -11.88
N VAL A 115 8.86 -3.39 -12.31
CA VAL A 115 7.80 -4.41 -12.33
C VAL A 115 7.29 -4.72 -10.92
N ALA A 116 8.19 -4.78 -9.92
CA ALA A 116 7.78 -5.00 -8.53
C ALA A 116 6.88 -3.85 -8.01
N ASP A 117 7.20 -2.61 -8.35
CA ASP A 117 6.40 -1.43 -7.98
C ASP A 117 5.02 -1.41 -8.66
N GLU A 118 4.97 -1.66 -9.97
CA GLU A 118 3.71 -1.72 -10.72
C GLU A 118 2.80 -2.85 -10.23
N VAL A 119 3.34 -4.06 -10.00
CA VAL A 119 2.58 -5.19 -9.49
C VAL A 119 2.11 -4.92 -8.05
N THR A 120 2.97 -4.36 -7.19
CA THR A 120 2.59 -4.03 -5.82
C THR A 120 1.46 -3.00 -5.78
N THR A 121 1.59 -1.93 -6.57
CA THR A 121 0.57 -0.87 -6.65
C THR A 121 -0.74 -1.42 -7.23
N GLY A 122 -0.68 -2.21 -8.31
CA GLY A 122 -1.86 -2.82 -8.92
C GLY A 122 -2.60 -3.76 -7.96
N VAL A 123 -1.86 -4.62 -7.25
CA VAL A 123 -2.43 -5.53 -6.26
C VAL A 123 -3.06 -4.76 -5.09
N GLN A 124 -2.42 -3.68 -4.61
CA GLN A 124 -2.97 -2.85 -3.53
C GLN A 124 -4.26 -2.15 -3.92
N VAL A 125 -4.32 -1.54 -5.11
CA VAL A 125 -5.52 -0.88 -5.61
C VAL A 125 -6.65 -1.89 -5.76
N GLN A 126 -6.38 -3.05 -6.37
CA GLN A 126 -7.38 -4.09 -6.59
C GLN A 126 -7.88 -4.69 -5.26
N LEU A 127 -7.01 -4.88 -4.27
CA LEU A 127 -7.40 -5.29 -2.93
C LEU A 127 -8.27 -4.24 -2.24
N HIS A 128 -7.95 -2.95 -2.40
CA HIS A 128 -8.74 -1.85 -1.83
C HIS A 128 -10.14 -1.80 -2.43
N ASP A 129 -10.25 -1.84 -3.75
CA ASP A 129 -11.52 -1.82 -4.48
C ASP A 129 -12.39 -3.04 -4.12
N ASN A 130 -11.77 -4.23 -4.06
CA ASN A 130 -12.46 -5.44 -3.63
C ASN A 130 -12.95 -5.32 -2.18
N ASN A 131 -12.12 -4.79 -1.27
CA ASN A 131 -12.52 -4.60 0.13
C ASN A 131 -13.68 -3.60 0.23
N GLN A 132 -13.62 -2.49 -0.50
CA GLN A 132 -14.70 -1.51 -0.55
C GLN A 132 -15.99 -2.11 -1.12
N SER A 133 -15.91 -2.89 -2.20
CA SER A 133 -17.06 -3.59 -2.79
C SER A 133 -17.67 -4.58 -1.81
N VAL A 134 -16.85 -5.39 -1.12
CA VAL A 134 -17.29 -6.32 -0.08
C VAL A 134 -17.94 -5.58 1.09
N GLN A 135 -17.38 -4.46 1.54
CA GLN A 135 -17.98 -3.64 2.60
C GLN A 135 -19.34 -3.06 2.18
N GLN A 136 -19.48 -2.59 0.94
CA GLN A 136 -20.75 -2.11 0.41
C GLN A 136 -21.78 -3.26 0.32
N ALA A 137 -21.36 -4.45 -0.10
CA ALA A 137 -22.21 -5.63 -0.13
C ALA A 137 -22.65 -6.05 1.28
N LEU A 138 -21.75 -6.03 2.26
CA LEU A 138 -22.05 -6.29 3.67
C LEU A 138 -23.04 -5.27 4.24
N GLN A 139 -22.84 -3.97 4.02
CA GLN A 139 -23.79 -2.94 4.46
C GLN A 139 -25.17 -3.10 3.81
N SER A 140 -25.20 -3.43 2.51
CA SER A 140 -26.45 -3.73 1.79
C SER A 140 -27.15 -4.96 2.36
N MET A 141 -26.39 -6.01 2.68
CA MET A 141 -26.90 -7.21 3.34
C MET A 141 -27.40 -6.91 4.75
N ASP A 142 -26.67 -6.15 5.56
CA ASP A 142 -27.09 -5.78 6.92
C ASP A 142 -28.39 -4.96 6.90
N ASN A 143 -28.54 -4.04 5.94
CA ASN A 143 -29.79 -3.30 5.76
C ASN A 143 -30.94 -4.22 5.36
N LYS A 144 -30.71 -5.15 4.42
CA LYS A 144 -31.73 -6.14 4.01
C LYS A 144 -32.07 -7.11 5.15
N ILE A 145 -31.07 -7.55 5.91
CA ILE A 145 -31.23 -8.38 7.10
C ILE A 145 -32.04 -7.60 8.12
N LEU A 146 -31.73 -6.34 8.42
CA LEU A 146 -32.50 -5.51 9.36
C LEU A 146 -33.99 -5.42 8.95
N ILE A 147 -34.25 -5.26 7.66
CA ILE A 147 -35.61 -5.23 7.09
C ILE A 147 -36.29 -6.62 7.18
N LEU A 148 -35.56 -7.71 6.92
CA LEU A 148 -36.08 -9.09 6.91
C LEU A 148 -36.15 -9.75 8.29
N THR A 149 -35.34 -9.31 9.26
CA THR A 149 -35.15 -9.95 10.58
C THR A 149 -35.89 -9.25 11.72
N SER A 150 -36.43 -8.04 11.53
CA SER A 150 -37.41 -7.56 12.50
C SER A 150 -38.70 -8.38 12.34
N ASN A 151 -38.80 -9.48 13.08
CA ASN A 151 -40.07 -10.17 13.33
C ASN A 151 -41.17 -9.16 13.69
N GLU A 152 -40.82 -8.06 14.35
CA GLU A 152 -41.72 -6.97 14.69
C GLU A 152 -42.25 -6.23 13.46
N VAL A 153 -41.43 -5.91 12.45
CA VAL A 153 -41.87 -5.28 11.20
C VAL A 153 -42.76 -6.23 10.40
N ARG A 154 -42.36 -7.51 10.26
CA ARG A 154 -43.20 -8.51 9.58
C ARG A 154 -44.54 -8.71 10.31
N ASN A 155 -44.51 -8.80 11.63
CA ASN A 155 -45.71 -8.91 12.46
C ASN A 155 -46.57 -7.65 12.38
N LEU A 156 -45.95 -6.46 12.35
CA LEU A 156 -46.66 -5.19 12.24
C LEU A 156 -47.33 -5.05 10.87
N MET A 157 -46.66 -5.44 9.79
CA MET A 157 -47.25 -5.48 8.46
C MET A 157 -48.40 -6.48 8.37
N ALA A 158 -48.26 -7.67 8.98
CA ALA A 158 -49.33 -8.66 9.06
C ALA A 158 -50.52 -8.16 9.89
N VAL A 159 -50.27 -7.45 11.01
CA VAL A 159 -51.30 -6.79 11.82
C VAL A 159 -51.98 -5.69 11.01
N SER A 160 -51.22 -4.87 10.30
CA SER A 160 -51.75 -3.79 9.45
C SER A 160 -52.68 -4.35 8.38
N HIS A 161 -52.22 -5.37 7.65
CA HIS A 161 -53.03 -6.04 6.64
C HIS A 161 -54.35 -6.58 7.21
N ASN A 162 -54.32 -7.17 8.41
CA ASN A 162 -55.55 -7.64 9.08
C ASN A 162 -56.48 -6.49 9.51
N ILE A 163 -55.95 -5.35 9.94
CA ILE A 163 -56.75 -4.15 10.28
C ILE A 163 -57.41 -3.55 9.04
N CYS A 164 -56.69 -3.54 7.93
CA CYS A 164 -57.17 -2.94 6.69
C CYS A 164 -58.11 -3.87 5.89
N THR A 165 -58.06 -5.18 6.11
CA THR A 165 -58.98 -6.14 5.47
C THR A 165 -60.43 -5.94 5.94
N PRO A 166 -61.41 -5.71 5.05
CA PRO A 166 -62.82 -5.62 5.41
C PRO A 166 -63.35 -6.90 6.07
N LYS A 167 -64.29 -6.78 7.02
CA LYS A 167 -64.91 -7.87 7.81
C LYS A 167 -63.99 -8.63 8.77
N LYS A 168 -62.67 -8.47 8.71
CA LYS A 168 -61.78 -8.92 9.79
C LYS A 168 -61.94 -7.96 10.97
N GLN A 169 -62.44 -8.47 12.10
CA GLN A 169 -62.53 -7.69 13.33
C GLN A 169 -61.14 -7.58 13.97
N PHE A 170 -60.96 -6.57 14.85
CA PHE A 170 -59.90 -6.62 15.85
C PHE A 170 -60.08 -7.93 16.61
N LEU A 171 -59.17 -8.89 16.45
CA LEU A 171 -59.17 -10.08 17.28
C LEU A 171 -59.12 -9.60 18.74
N ARG A 172 -60.18 -9.87 19.51
CA ARG A 172 -60.18 -9.72 20.97
C ARG A 172 -59.11 -10.67 21.48
N LEU A 173 -57.89 -10.18 21.69
CA LEU A 173 -56.83 -10.96 22.33
C LEU A 173 -56.50 -10.27 23.63
N SER A 174 -57.18 -10.77 24.66
CA SER A 174 -57.08 -10.46 26.08
C SER A 174 -55.77 -10.96 26.70
N SER A 175 -54.63 -10.74 26.07
CA SER A 175 -53.36 -11.05 26.71
C SER A 175 -52.28 -10.04 26.35
N TYR A 176 -51.28 -9.99 27.20
CA TYR A 176 -50.04 -9.21 27.14
C TYR A 176 -49.28 -9.30 25.78
N TYR A 177 -49.78 -10.12 24.83
CA TYR A 177 -49.22 -10.47 23.53
C TYR A 177 -50.21 -10.32 22.35
N GLY A 178 -51.32 -9.60 22.48
CA GLY A 178 -52.28 -9.34 21.38
C GLY A 178 -51.69 -8.52 20.20
N SER A 179 -52.41 -8.37 19.08
CA SER A 179 -51.95 -7.71 17.83
C SER A 179 -51.33 -6.31 17.99
N TYR A 180 -51.62 -5.60 19.08
CA TYR A 180 -50.95 -4.34 19.42
C TYR A 180 -49.52 -4.52 19.97
N GLY A 181 -49.08 -5.74 20.26
CA GLY A 181 -47.74 -6.06 20.74
C GLY A 181 -46.69 -5.73 19.69
N ALA A 182 -46.94 -6.04 18.41
CA ALA A 182 -46.06 -5.66 17.31
C ALA A 182 -46.02 -4.13 17.13
N LEU A 183 -47.18 -3.47 17.18
CA LEU A 183 -47.25 -2.00 17.10
C LEU A 183 -46.55 -1.35 18.30
N ARG A 184 -46.77 -1.86 19.51
CA ARG A 184 -46.15 -1.37 20.75
C ARG A 184 -44.65 -1.56 20.71
N ALA A 185 -44.17 -2.74 20.35
CA ALA A 185 -42.75 -3.04 20.27
C ALA A 185 -42.06 -2.12 19.26
N TRP A 186 -42.65 -1.95 18.07
CA TRP A 186 -42.15 -1.05 17.05
C TRP A 186 -42.15 0.42 17.51
N LEU A 187 -43.26 0.91 18.08
CA LEU A 187 -43.33 2.28 18.61
C LEU A 187 -42.41 2.50 19.82
N SER A 188 -42.10 1.45 20.59
CA SER A 188 -41.22 1.54 21.77
C SER A 188 -39.80 1.99 21.43
N ARG A 189 -39.41 1.88 20.14
CA ARG A 189 -38.13 2.39 19.61
C ARG A 189 -38.07 3.92 19.59
N TYR A 190 -39.23 4.58 19.53
CA TYR A 190 -39.34 6.03 19.42
C TYR A 190 -39.90 6.67 20.68
N ILE A 191 -40.74 5.95 21.43
CA ILE A 191 -41.44 6.48 22.60
C ILE A 191 -41.52 5.44 23.72
N TYR A 192 -41.44 5.87 24.97
CA TYR A 192 -41.68 4.96 26.09
C TYR A 192 -43.17 4.62 26.23
N ILE A 193 -43.51 3.32 26.18
CA ILE A 193 -44.89 2.81 26.32
C ILE A 193 -44.96 1.80 27.46
N LYS A 194 -45.53 2.19 28.60
CA LYS A 194 -45.80 1.29 29.74
C LYS A 194 -47.01 0.38 29.50
N SER A 195 -48.08 0.90 28.90
CA SER A 195 -49.30 0.15 28.59
C SER A 195 -50.11 0.88 27.52
N MET A 196 -50.86 0.14 26.70
CA MET A 196 -51.80 0.70 25.73
C MET A 196 -53.22 0.23 26.06
N LYS A 197 -54.18 1.14 26.07
CA LYS A 197 -55.59 0.85 26.32
C LYS A 197 -56.44 1.41 25.18
N LEU A 198 -57.31 0.58 24.62
CA LEU A 198 -58.27 1.01 23.60
C LEU A 198 -59.39 1.83 24.25
N VAL A 199 -59.34 3.16 24.08
CA VAL A 199 -60.34 4.08 24.63
C VAL A 199 -61.52 4.28 23.67
N TYR A 200 -61.24 4.39 22.36
CA TYR A 200 -62.24 4.63 21.32
C TYR A 200 -61.96 3.77 20.08
N LYS A 201 -63.03 3.28 19.44
CA LYS A 201 -62.99 2.63 18.13
C LYS A 201 -64.27 2.94 17.38
N SER A 202 -64.18 3.55 16.20
CA SER A 202 -65.35 3.97 15.43
C SER A 202 -66.35 2.85 15.13
N SER A 203 -65.88 1.64 14.84
CA SER A 203 -66.75 0.48 14.60
C SER A 203 -67.47 -0.05 15.85
N ARG A 204 -67.06 0.37 17.05
CA ARG A 204 -67.62 -0.06 18.35
C ARG A 204 -68.45 1.06 18.96
N ASP A 205 -67.90 2.28 18.96
CA ASP A 205 -68.43 3.43 19.67
C ASP A 205 -69.22 4.38 18.73
N GLY A 206 -69.24 4.09 17.43
CA GLY A 206 -69.88 4.93 16.41
C GLY A 206 -68.91 5.94 15.80
N PHE A 207 -69.37 6.66 14.78
CA PHE A 207 -68.57 7.63 14.01
C PHE A 207 -68.79 9.09 14.41
N LYS A 208 -69.57 9.35 15.47
CA LYS A 208 -69.88 10.72 15.90
C LYS A 208 -68.70 11.37 16.60
N TYR A 209 -68.40 12.62 16.26
CA TYR A 209 -67.30 13.39 16.85
C TYR A 209 -67.47 13.60 18.36
N SER A 210 -68.69 13.94 18.80
CA SER A 210 -69.00 14.10 20.23
C SER A 210 -68.70 12.84 21.05
N THR A 211 -69.05 11.65 20.53
CA THR A 211 -68.73 10.38 21.19
C THR A 211 -67.23 10.13 21.28
N PHE A 212 -66.46 10.53 20.26
CA PHE A 212 -65.00 10.44 20.31
C PHE A 212 -64.43 11.34 21.42
N LEU A 213 -64.90 12.59 21.51
CA LEU A 213 -64.47 13.53 22.54
C LEU A 213 -64.79 13.03 23.96
N ASP A 214 -65.98 12.50 24.19
CA ASP A 214 -66.38 11.96 25.50
C ASP A 214 -65.52 10.75 25.94
N LYS A 215 -64.96 9.99 24.99
CA LYS A 215 -64.13 8.81 25.28
C LYS A 215 -62.66 9.12 25.54
N ILE A 216 -62.16 10.24 25.03
CA ILE A 216 -60.76 10.65 25.16
C ILE A 216 -60.55 11.70 26.26
N ASP A 217 -61.63 12.16 26.89
CA ASP A 217 -61.56 13.10 27.99
C ASP A 217 -60.67 12.57 29.14
N GLY A 218 -59.81 13.44 29.66
CA GLY A 218 -58.82 13.10 30.69
C GLY A 218 -57.66 12.19 30.23
N VAL A 219 -57.56 11.83 28.95
CA VAL A 219 -56.43 11.02 28.45
C VAL A 219 -55.23 11.90 28.15
N SER A 220 -54.12 11.68 28.86
CA SER A 220 -52.90 12.51 28.76
C SER A 220 -52.04 12.24 27.52
N ARG A 221 -52.16 11.06 26.91
CA ARG A 221 -51.38 10.67 25.74
C ARG A 221 -52.22 9.80 24.81
N LEU A 222 -52.39 10.24 23.58
CA LEU A 222 -53.25 9.56 22.61
C LEU A 222 -52.42 8.97 21.47
N LEU A 223 -52.69 7.70 21.16
CA LEU A 223 -52.29 7.08 19.89
C LEU A 223 -53.54 6.98 19.02
N LEU A 224 -53.61 7.82 17.99
CA LEU A 224 -54.62 7.74 16.95
C LEU A 224 -54.14 6.78 15.87
N LEU A 225 -54.96 5.78 15.56
CA LEU A 225 -54.72 4.84 14.47
C LEU A 225 -55.82 5.01 13.43
N ILE A 226 -55.45 5.55 12.28
CA ILE A 226 -56.35 5.94 11.20
C ILE A 226 -56.17 4.95 10.06
N ARG A 227 -57.26 4.27 9.71
CA ARG A 227 -57.33 3.44 8.52
C ARG A 227 -57.94 4.24 7.40
N ASP A 228 -57.22 4.35 6.30
CA ASP A 228 -57.71 4.93 5.05
C ASP A 228 -57.75 3.83 3.96
N GLY A 229 -58.96 3.45 3.56
CA GLY A 229 -59.17 2.36 2.62
C GLY A 229 -58.62 0.99 3.09
N PRO A 230 -58.32 0.09 2.13
CA PRO A 230 -57.88 -1.28 2.41
C PRO A 230 -56.37 -1.45 2.57
N GLU A 231 -55.57 -0.39 2.36
CA GLU A 231 -54.11 -0.50 2.30
C GLU A 231 -53.39 0.48 3.24
N HIS A 232 -53.99 1.63 3.54
CA HIS A 232 -53.31 2.68 4.30
C HIS A 232 -53.65 2.60 5.78
N LEU A 233 -52.60 2.46 6.60
CA LEU A 233 -52.68 2.57 8.04
C LEU A 233 -51.69 3.63 8.50
N ILE A 234 -52.22 4.68 9.09
CA ILE A 234 -51.45 5.84 9.57
C ILE A 234 -51.66 5.92 11.08
N ALA A 235 -50.59 6.23 11.81
CA ALA A 235 -50.66 6.49 13.23
C ALA A 235 -50.18 7.91 13.57
N SER A 236 -50.78 8.50 14.59
CA SER A 236 -50.34 9.76 15.17
C SER A 236 -50.30 9.64 16.69
N ILE A 237 -49.22 10.13 17.30
CA ILE A 237 -49.08 10.23 18.75
C ILE A 237 -49.19 11.69 19.12
N ILE A 238 -50.08 11.99 20.06
CA ILE A 238 -50.30 13.31 20.64
C ILE A 238 -49.92 13.23 22.11
N ASP A 239 -48.86 13.97 22.48
CA ASP A 239 -48.36 14.04 23.85
C ASP A 239 -48.97 15.26 24.56
N GLY A 240 -50.02 15.02 25.34
CA GLY A 240 -50.76 16.03 26.09
C GLY A 240 -52.27 15.77 26.04
N PRO A 241 -53.04 16.16 27.09
CA PRO A 241 -54.49 16.09 27.06
C PRO A 241 -55.04 17.04 25.99
N LEU A 242 -56.05 16.56 25.25
CA LEU A 242 -56.78 17.42 24.32
C LEU A 242 -57.71 18.33 25.11
N THR A 243 -57.51 19.63 24.96
CA THR A 243 -58.39 20.63 25.57
C THR A 243 -59.53 20.92 24.61
N LEU A 244 -60.76 20.85 25.10
CA LEU A 244 -61.94 21.28 24.34
C LEU A 244 -62.11 22.80 24.48
N PRO A 245 -62.52 23.49 23.41
CA PRO A 245 -62.88 24.89 23.53
C PRO A 245 -64.14 25.07 24.40
N GLN A 246 -64.26 26.22 25.07
CA GLN A 246 -65.46 26.56 25.85
C GLN A 246 -66.67 26.79 24.96
N ASP A 247 -66.47 27.45 23.81
CA ASP A 247 -67.50 27.64 22.80
C ASP A 247 -67.55 26.40 21.90
N PRO A 248 -68.71 25.69 21.84
CA PRO A 248 -68.86 24.47 21.07
C PRO A 248 -68.74 24.65 19.55
N THR A 249 -68.78 25.88 19.04
CA THR A 249 -68.62 26.19 17.60
C THR A 249 -67.20 26.62 17.22
N SER A 250 -66.35 26.85 18.21
CA SER A 250 -64.97 27.34 18.01
C SER A 250 -63.94 26.20 17.94
N PHE A 251 -62.66 26.53 17.81
CA PHE A 251 -61.57 25.57 17.93
C PHE A 251 -60.48 26.13 18.85
N ILE A 252 -59.71 25.24 19.47
CA ILE A 252 -58.55 25.62 20.28
C ILE A 252 -57.30 24.92 19.75
N PHE A 253 -56.22 25.69 19.58
CA PHE A 253 -54.91 25.16 19.25
C PHE A 253 -54.14 24.87 20.54
N THR A 254 -53.72 23.61 20.71
CA THR A 254 -52.86 23.19 21.82
C THR A 254 -51.46 22.92 21.29
N PRO A 255 -50.43 23.70 21.68
CA PRO A 255 -49.05 23.38 21.34
C PRO A 255 -48.63 22.12 22.08
N CYS A 256 -48.36 21.05 21.33
CA CYS A 256 -47.97 19.76 21.88
C CYS A 256 -47.11 18.97 20.89
N VAL A 257 -46.38 17.98 21.40
CA VAL A 257 -45.55 17.13 20.55
C VAL A 257 -46.45 16.15 19.80
N VAL A 258 -46.45 16.28 18.47
CA VAL A 258 -47.17 15.38 17.56
C VAL A 258 -46.15 14.61 16.74
N SER A 259 -46.28 13.29 16.68
CA SER A 259 -45.46 12.43 15.83
C SER A 259 -46.35 11.62 14.91
N PHE A 260 -46.07 11.63 13.61
CA PHE A 260 -46.79 10.82 12.63
C PHE A 260 -45.97 9.63 12.15
N TYR A 261 -46.67 8.54 11.84
CA TYR A 261 -46.10 7.28 11.40
C TYR A 261 -46.95 6.70 10.27
N ALA A 262 -46.32 6.29 9.19
CA ALA A 262 -46.94 5.48 8.15
C ALA A 262 -46.63 4.01 8.45
N ILE A 263 -47.66 3.20 8.70
CA ILE A 263 -47.48 1.78 9.04
C ILE A 263 -47.60 0.91 7.79
N SER A 264 -48.58 1.17 6.93
CA SER A 264 -48.73 0.50 5.63
C SER A 264 -49.33 1.42 4.58
N GLY A 265 -49.24 1.01 3.31
CA GLY A 265 -49.75 1.73 2.16
C GLY A 265 -48.62 1.98 1.16
N ARG A 266 -48.33 3.25 0.86
CA ARG A 266 -47.28 3.65 -0.09
C ARG A 266 -45.84 3.49 0.46
N VAL A 267 -45.69 2.99 1.68
CA VAL A 267 -44.39 2.75 2.32
C VAL A 267 -44.07 1.26 2.33
N GLU A 268 -42.86 0.89 1.89
CA GLU A 268 -42.39 -0.51 1.91
C GLU A 268 -42.21 -1.04 3.34
N THR A 269 -41.84 -0.14 4.26
CA THR A 269 -41.65 -0.46 5.68
C THR A 269 -42.28 0.60 6.58
N PRO A 270 -42.78 0.22 7.77
CA PRO A 270 -43.30 1.17 8.75
C PRO A 270 -42.28 2.27 9.05
N THR A 271 -42.68 3.53 8.90
CA THR A 271 -41.76 4.68 8.89
C THR A 271 -42.30 5.83 9.72
N LYS A 272 -41.45 6.45 10.54
CA LYS A 272 -41.76 7.72 11.22
C LYS A 272 -41.62 8.87 10.22
N MET A 273 -42.66 9.69 10.09
CA MET A 273 -42.67 10.82 9.16
C MET A 273 -42.03 12.05 9.83
N ALA A 274 -41.12 12.72 9.12
CA ALA A 274 -40.53 13.97 9.56
C ALA A 274 -41.50 15.13 9.31
N ILE A 275 -41.80 15.91 10.35
CA ILE A 275 -42.62 17.12 10.24
C ILE A 275 -41.67 18.32 10.31
N PRO A 276 -41.68 19.24 9.33
CA PRO A 276 -40.71 20.33 9.25
C PRO A 276 -40.95 21.49 10.24
N TRP A 277 -42.10 21.56 10.91
CA TRP A 277 -42.47 22.67 11.80
C TRP A 277 -42.95 22.18 13.18
N GLY A 278 -42.81 23.06 14.18
CA GLY A 278 -43.24 22.83 15.56
C GLY A 278 -44.69 22.36 15.62
N GLY A 279 -44.91 21.24 16.29
CA GLY A 279 -46.19 20.53 16.33
C GLY A 279 -47.25 21.22 17.20
N GLY A 280 -48.49 20.80 16.99
CA GLY A 280 -49.65 21.14 17.82
C GLY A 280 -50.92 20.56 17.22
N VAL A 281 -51.98 20.53 18.02
CA VAL A 281 -53.28 19.98 17.61
C VAL A 281 -54.34 21.05 17.75
N SER A 282 -55.11 21.28 16.67
CA SER A 282 -56.35 22.05 16.71
C SER A 282 -57.51 21.12 16.99
N VAL A 283 -58.26 21.39 18.06
CA VAL A 283 -59.44 20.62 18.45
C VAL A 283 -60.68 21.49 18.24
N ALA A 284 -61.63 21.00 17.45
CA ALA A 284 -62.92 21.67 17.24
C ALA A 284 -63.85 21.44 18.43
N GLY A 285 -64.75 22.39 18.66
CA GLY A 285 -65.83 22.25 19.62
C GLY A 285 -66.85 21.21 19.17
N ARG A 286 -67.74 20.84 20.09
CA ARG A 286 -68.71 19.73 19.89
C ARG A 286 -69.68 19.96 18.73
N GLU A 287 -69.92 21.20 18.34
CA GLU A 287 -70.82 21.62 17.27
C GLU A 287 -70.06 22.08 16.01
N GLY A 288 -68.72 21.95 16.01
CA GLY A 288 -67.90 22.13 14.81
C GLY A 288 -68.01 20.97 13.81
N ASP A 289 -69.12 20.22 13.82
CA ASP A 289 -69.39 19.13 12.88
C ASP A 289 -69.44 19.73 11.45
N VAL A 290 -68.65 19.15 10.54
CA VAL A 290 -68.64 19.47 9.11
C VAL A 290 -69.52 18.46 8.38
#